data_AF-A0AA94WP30-F1
#
_entry.id   AF-A0AA94WP30-F1
#
_cell.length_a   1.000
_cell.length_b   1.000
_cell.length_c   1.000
_cell.angle_alpha   90.00
_cell.angle_beta   90.00
_cell.angle_gamma   90.00
#
_symmetry.space_group_name_H-M   'P 1'
#
loop_
_entity.id
_entity.type
_entity.pdbx_description
1 polymer ?
#
loop_
_entity_poly.entity_id
_entity_poly.type
_entity_poly.pdbx_seq_one_letter_code
_entity_poly.pdbx_strand_id
1 'polypeptide(L)' 'MTNAALNLLAKEVVRTTKPSWEKEKQSYFYSLSKILVSEIEYNYDHNAFGDKEYIKKLMQIKLDKLLDEK' A
#
# COMPACT_ATOMS: atom_id res chain seq x y z
N MET A 1 -5.53 -7.11 11.86
CA MET A 1 -5.62 -7.45 10.42
C MET A 1 -4.50 -8.45 10.09
N THR A 2 -4.65 -9.35 9.12
CA THR A 2 -3.58 -10.30 8.73
C THR A 2 -2.68 -9.72 7.62
N ASN A 3 -1.45 -10.22 7.45
CA ASN A 3 -0.55 -9.79 6.36
C ASN A 3 -1.18 -9.99 4.96
N ALA A 4 -2.01 -11.03 4.82
CA ALA A 4 -2.75 -11.27 3.58
C ALA A 4 -3.75 -10.12 3.28
N ALA A 5 -4.48 -9.66 4.30
CA ALA A 5 -5.43 -8.55 4.15
C ALA A 5 -4.72 -7.21 3.89
N LEU A 6 -3.59 -6.97 4.56
CA LEU A 6 -2.69 -5.83 4.30
C LEU A 6 -2.21 -5.78 2.85
N ASN A 7 -1.76 -6.92 2.31
CA ASN A 7 -1.27 -7.02 0.94
C ASN A 7 -2.38 -6.78 -0.09
N LEU A 8 -3.59 -7.29 0.16
CA LEU A 8 -4.75 -6.98 -0.69
C LEU A 8 -5.08 -5.49 -0.66
N LEU A 9 -5.00 -4.85 0.51
CA LEU A 9 -5.26 -3.42 0.67
C LEU A 9 -4.20 -2.57 -0.05
N ALA A 10 -2.92 -2.91 0.08
CA ALA A 10 -1.83 -2.20 -0.60
C ALA A 10 -1.95 -2.28 -2.13
N LYS A 11 -2.27 -3.47 -2.67
CA LYS A 11 -2.55 -3.65 -4.10
C LYS A 11 -3.75 -2.82 -4.54
N GLU A 12 -4.81 -2.77 -3.74
CA GLU A 12 -5.98 -1.94 -4.01
C GLU A 12 -5.59 -0.47 -4.11
N VAL A 13 -4.80 0.06 -3.17
CA VAL A 13 -4.34 1.45 -3.15
C VAL A 13 -3.52 1.78 -4.40
N VAL A 14 -2.52 0.97 -4.72
CA VAL A 14 -1.69 1.19 -5.93
C VAL A 14 -2.55 1.14 -7.19
N ARG A 15 -3.49 0.20 -7.27
CA ARG A 15 -4.41 0.06 -8.40
C ARG A 15 -5.35 1.24 -8.53
N THR A 16 -5.87 1.79 -7.43
CA THR A 16 -6.74 2.97 -7.48
C THR A 16 -5.96 4.23 -7.90
N THR A 17 -4.72 4.38 -7.46
CA THR A 17 -3.89 5.55 -7.79
C THR A 17 -3.29 5.45 -9.21
N LYS A 18 -2.90 4.25 -9.65
CA LYS A 18 -2.28 3.99 -10.97
C LYS A 18 -2.87 2.71 -11.59
N PRO A 19 -4.11 2.74 -12.10
CA PRO A 19 -4.80 1.54 -12.58
C PRO A 19 -4.11 0.85 -13.76
N SER A 20 -3.41 1.59 -14.62
CA SER A 20 -2.69 1.00 -15.75
C SER A 20 -1.45 0.22 -15.33
N TRP A 21 -0.88 0.48 -14.13
CA TRP A 21 0.38 -0.13 -13.70
C TRP A 21 0.25 -1.62 -13.38
N GLU A 22 -0.95 -2.08 -13.02
CA GLU A 22 -1.21 -3.52 -12.85
C GLU A 22 -0.98 -4.31 -14.15
N LYS A 23 -1.09 -3.66 -15.33
CA LYS A 23 -0.84 -4.30 -16.63
C LYS A 23 0.48 -3.86 -17.25
N GLU A 24 0.72 -2.55 -17.33
CA GLU A 24 1.85 -1.98 -18.08
C GLU A 24 3.16 -1.96 -17.28
N LYS A 25 3.05 -1.89 -15.95
CA LYS A 25 4.21 -1.73 -15.04
C LYS A 25 4.12 -2.69 -13.86
N GLN A 26 3.82 -3.96 -14.14
CA GLN A 26 3.60 -5.00 -13.12
C GLN A 26 4.70 -5.04 -12.06
N SER A 27 5.97 -4.98 -12.46
CA SER A 27 7.10 -4.97 -11.53
C SER A 27 7.04 -3.81 -10.54
N TYR A 28 6.70 -2.60 -11.01
CA TYR A 28 6.52 -1.42 -10.17
C TYR A 28 5.29 -1.56 -9.27
N PHE A 29 4.17 -2.04 -9.82
CA PHE A 29 2.94 -2.29 -9.08
C PHE A 29 3.17 -3.22 -7.88
N TYR A 30 3.81 -4.36 -8.11
CA TYR A 30 4.11 -5.33 -7.06
C TYR A 30 5.16 -4.81 -6.07
N SER A 31 6.20 -4.12 -6.55
CA SER A 31 7.24 -3.56 -5.69
C SER A 31 6.68 -2.52 -4.72
N LEU A 32 5.87 -1.57 -5.22
CA LEU A 32 5.25 -0.55 -4.37
C LEU A 32 4.26 -1.16 -3.38
N SER A 33 3.44 -2.11 -3.81
CA SER A 33 2.52 -2.81 -2.90
C SER A 33 3.27 -3.46 -1.73
N LYS A 34 4.43 -4.09 -1.99
CA LYS A 34 5.27 -4.69 -0.93
C LYS A 34 5.89 -3.64 0.01
N ILE A 35 6.36 -2.52 -0.52
CA ILE A 35 6.90 -1.43 0.28
C ILE A 35 5.83 -0.90 1.23
N LEU A 36 4.62 -0.64 0.73
CA LEU A 36 3.50 -0.17 1.53
C LEU A 36 3.14 -1.15 2.66
N VAL A 37 3.10 -2.45 2.40
CA VAL A 37 2.87 -3.46 3.44
C VAL A 37 3.96 -3.41 4.50
N SER A 38 5.22 -3.42 4.09
CA SER A 38 6.37 -3.45 5.02
C SER A 38 6.42 -2.19 5.90
N GLU A 39 6.13 -1.03 5.32
CA GLU A 39 6.07 0.24 6.05
C GLU A 39 4.97 0.26 7.11
N ILE A 40 3.80 -0.30 6.78
CA ILE A 40 2.69 -0.38 7.74
C ILE A 40 2.99 -1.42 8.83
N GLU A 41 3.56 -2.58 8.46
CA GLU A 41 3.97 -3.61 9.43
C GLU A 41 5.06 -3.12 10.39
N TYR A 42 6.00 -2.30 9.90
CA TYR A 42 7.11 -1.78 10.70
C TYR A 42 6.71 -0.60 11.61
N ASN A 43 5.92 0.35 11.09
CA ASN A 43 5.62 1.58 11.81
C ASN A 43 4.33 1.54 12.64
N TYR A 44 3.45 0.56 12.41
CA TYR A 44 2.14 0.51 13.07
C TYR A 44 2.00 -0.74 13.93
N ASP A 45 1.76 -0.51 15.23
CA ASP A 45 1.49 -1.55 16.20
C ASP A 45 0.24 -2.33 15.79
N HIS A 46 0.35 -3.66 15.82
CA HIS A 46 -0.70 -4.61 15.42
C HIS A 46 -2.03 -4.40 16.19
N ASN A 47 -1.96 -3.72 17.32
CA ASN A 47 -3.10 -3.36 18.18
C ASN A 47 -3.90 -2.14 17.69
N ALA A 48 -3.36 -1.31 16.78
CA ALA A 48 -4.07 -0.19 16.16
C ALA A 48 -4.77 -0.56 14.83
N PHE A 49 -4.66 -1.83 14.40
CA PHE A 49 -5.21 -2.36 13.14
C PHE A 49 -6.74 -2.55 13.10
N GLY A 50 -7.48 -1.75 13.87
CA GLY A 50 -8.94 -1.79 13.87
C GLY A 50 -9.57 -1.07 12.67
N ASP A 51 -8.90 -0.03 12.15
CA ASP A 51 -9.48 0.84 11.13
C ASP A 51 -8.82 0.64 9.76
N LYS A 52 -9.49 -0.15 8.92
CA LYS A 52 -9.10 -0.40 7.52
C LYS A 52 -9.00 0.91 6.72
N GLU A 53 -9.88 1.86 6.98
CA GLU A 53 -9.94 3.11 6.23
C GLU A 53 -8.79 4.05 6.60
N TYR A 54 -8.43 4.07 7.87
CA TYR A 54 -7.21 4.74 8.35
C TYR A 54 -5.95 4.17 7.68
N ILE A 55 -5.78 2.84 7.67
CA ILE A 55 -4.62 2.19 7.03
C ILE A 55 -4.59 2.50 5.53
N LYS A 56 -5.74 2.49 4.86
CA LYS A 56 -5.84 2.82 3.44
C LYS A 56 -5.38 4.25 3.16
N LYS A 57 -5.80 5.23 3.97
CA LYS A 57 -5.35 6.63 3.86
C LYS A 57 -3.85 6.77 4.05
N LEU A 58 -3.27 6.06 5.03
CA LEU A 58 -1.82 6.07 5.25
C LEU A 58 -1.04 5.51 4.07
N MET A 59 -1.47 4.36 3.54
CA MET A 59 -0.86 3.76 2.35
C MET A 59 -0.92 4.71 1.16
N GLN A 60 -2.02 5.45 0.99
CA GLN A 60 -2.16 6.42 -0.08
C GLN A 60 -1.18 7.59 0.07
N ILE A 61 -1.07 8.18 1.27
CA ILE A 61 -0.10 9.24 1.56
C ILE A 61 1.34 8.78 1.29
N LYS A 62 1.68 7.56 1.70
CA LYS A 62 3.03 7.01 1.47
C LYS A 62 3.28 6.75 -0.01
N LEU A 63 2.29 6.22 -0.74
CA LEU A 63 2.40 5.99 -2.17
C LEU A 63 2.62 7.30 -2.92
N ASP A 64 1.87 8.35 -2.60
CA ASP A 64 2.00 9.66 -3.26
C ASP A 64 3.42 10.23 -3.05
N LYS A 65 3.96 10.16 -1.83
CA LYS A 65 5.37 10.53 -1.56
C LYS A 65 6.39 9.73 -2.39
N LEU A 66 6.21 8.42 -2.47
CA LEU A 66 7.10 7.55 -3.27
C LEU A 66 7.04 7.83 -4.77
N LEU A 67 5.92 8.40 -5.24
CA LEU A 67 5.73 8.81 -6.63
C LEU A 67 6.33 10.20 -6.89
N ASP A 68 6.30 11.09 -5.91
CA ASP A 68 6.86 12.45 -6.02
C ASP A 68 8.39 12.48 -5.91
N GLU A 69 9.01 11.50 -5.23
CA GLU A 69 10.47 11.38 -5.09
C GLU A 69 11.19 10.82 -6.35
N LYS A 70 10.47 10.55 -7.45
CA LYS A 70 11.00 9.92 -8.68
C LYS A 70 10.79 10.75 -9.95
#